data_AF-A0A0F8XHM3-F1
#
_entry.id   AF-A0A0F8XHM3-F1
#
_cell.length_a   1.000
_cell.length_b   1.000
_cell.length_c   1.000
_cell.angle_alpha   90.00
_cell.angle_beta   90.00
_cell.angle_gamma   90.00
#
_symmetry.space_group_name_H-M   'P 1'
#
loop_
_entity.id
_entity.type
_entity.pdbx_description
1 polymer ?
#
loop_
_entity_poly.entity_id
_entity_poly.type
_entity_poly.pdbx_seq_one_letter_code
_entity_poly.pdbx_strand_id
1 'polypeptide(L)'
;ISGVASIVGLAIEHNAFEIECDNRWDVNSNLTIQRFNKLKNNFIPSKEIGIAFESFEGLMEDLRYECNNLRSDWISVSSDGEYSDYLGNIALVMNFACQMVMR
;
A
#
# COMPACT_ATOMS: atom_id res chain seq x y z
N ILE A 1 9.64 -15.56 -33.13
CA ILE A 1 9.37 -16.01 -31.74
C ILE A 1 8.83 -14.77 -30.99
N SER A 2 7.78 -14.15 -31.53
CA SER A 2 6.34 -14.36 -31.29
C SER A 2 5.88 -13.77 -29.94
N GLY A 3 5.52 -12.48 -29.95
CA GLY A 3 5.09 -11.71 -28.78
C GLY A 3 3.92 -12.32 -28.00
N VAL A 4 3.17 -13.27 -28.57
CA VAL A 4 2.14 -14.05 -27.87
C VAL A 4 2.73 -14.90 -26.73
N ALA A 5 3.89 -15.52 -26.93
CA ALA A 5 4.56 -16.31 -25.87
C ALA A 5 5.01 -15.42 -24.70
N SER A 6 5.39 -14.16 -24.99
CA SER A 6 5.76 -13.18 -23.98
C SER A 6 4.55 -12.70 -23.17
N ILE A 7 3.39 -12.53 -23.79
CA ILE A 7 2.15 -12.13 -23.10
C ILE A 7 1.65 -13.24 -22.19
N VAL A 8 1.70 -14.50 -22.65
CA VAL A 8 1.29 -15.66 -21.84
C VAL A 8 2.20 -15.81 -20.61
N GLY A 9 3.52 -15.63 -20.76
CA GLY A 9 4.46 -15.64 -19.64
C GLY A 9 4.13 -14.56 -18.60
N LEU A 10 3.92 -13.32 -19.05
CA LEU A 10 3.55 -12.20 -18.17
C LEU A 10 2.22 -12.46 -17.43
N ALA A 11 1.23 -13.08 -18.08
CA ALA A 11 -0.04 -13.39 -17.45
C ALA A 11 0.11 -14.44 -16.32
N ILE A 12 0.97 -15.44 -16.52
CA ILE A 12 1.26 -16.45 -15.49
C ILE A 12 1.97 -15.80 -14.29
N GLU A 13 2.96 -14.95 -14.56
CA GLU A 13 3.70 -14.23 -13.51
C GLU A 13 2.79 -13.28 -12.73
N HIS A 14 1.91 -12.54 -13.41
CA HIS A 14 0.93 -11.67 -12.77
C HIS A 14 -0.03 -12.44 -11.86
N ASN A 15 -0.58 -13.56 -12.36
CA ASN A 15 -1.49 -14.38 -11.57
C ASN A 15 -0.79 -14.99 -10.34
N ALA A 16 0.48 -15.38 -10.47
CA ALA A 16 1.27 -15.84 -9.33
C ALA A 16 1.51 -14.71 -8.31
N PHE A 17 1.80 -13.49 -8.77
CA PHE A 17 1.95 -12.32 -7.92
C PHE A 17 0.64 -11.98 -7.17
N GLU A 18 -0.51 -12.01 -7.85
CA GLU A 18 -1.81 -11.77 -7.21
C GLU A 18 -2.14 -12.81 -6.14
N ILE A 19 -1.91 -14.09 -6.43
CA ILE A 19 -2.09 -15.17 -5.45
C ILE A 19 -1.20 -14.94 -4.22
N GLU A 20 0.05 -14.52 -4.41
CA GLU A 20 0.94 -14.23 -3.30
C GLU A 20 0.45 -13.02 -2.47
N CYS A 21 -0.03 -11.96 -3.13
CA CYS A 21 -0.64 -10.83 -2.43
C CYS A 21 -1.82 -11.27 -1.55
N ASP A 22 -2.72 -12.10 -2.08
CA ASP A 22 -3.88 -12.63 -1.34
C ASP A 22 -3.44 -13.49 -0.15
N ASN A 23 -2.47 -14.39 -0.35
CA ASN A 23 -1.92 -15.23 0.73
C ASN A 23 -1.30 -14.38 1.85
N ARG A 24 -0.50 -13.37 1.48
CA ARG A 24 0.14 -12.47 2.44
C ARG A 24 -0.89 -11.65 3.19
N TRP A 25 -1.94 -11.20 2.51
CA TRP A 25 -3.05 -10.48 3.13
C TRP A 25 -3.80 -11.34 4.14
N ASP A 26 -4.17 -12.56 3.78
CA ASP A 26 -4.93 -13.47 4.66
C ASP A 26 -4.18 -13.73 5.98
N VAL A 27 -2.87 -13.91 5.91
CA VAL A 27 -2.01 -14.11 7.09
C VAL A 27 -1.86 -12.85 7.93
N ASN A 28 -1.74 -11.67 7.29
CA ASN A 28 -1.30 -10.44 7.95
C ASN A 28 -2.38 -9.39 8.16
N SER A 29 -3.62 -9.63 7.71
CA SER A 29 -4.73 -8.68 7.78
C SER A 29 -4.94 -8.10 9.18
N ASN A 30 -4.92 -8.95 10.22
CA ASN A 30 -5.06 -8.51 11.61
C ASN A 30 -3.92 -7.60 12.07
N LEU A 31 -2.67 -7.94 11.73
CA LEU A 31 -1.51 -7.12 12.09
C LEU A 31 -1.57 -5.78 11.35
N THR A 32 -1.92 -5.79 10.07
CA THR A 32 -2.12 -4.58 9.25
C THR A 32 -3.18 -3.66 9.86
N ILE A 33 -4.33 -4.21 10.29
CA ILE A 33 -5.38 -3.44 10.97
C ILE A 33 -4.85 -2.81 12.27
N GLN A 34 -4.04 -3.54 13.04
CA GLN A 34 -3.42 -2.99 14.26
C GLN A 34 -2.43 -1.86 13.92
N ARG A 35 -1.59 -2.02 12.88
CA ARG A 35 -0.67 -0.98 12.41
C ARG A 35 -1.43 0.28 11.98
N PHE A 36 -2.44 0.12 11.14
CA PHE A 36 -3.32 1.21 10.71
C PHE A 36 -3.97 1.93 11.90
N ASN A 37 -4.55 1.19 12.85
CA ASN A 37 -5.20 1.80 14.02
C ASN A 37 -4.23 2.58 14.91
N LYS A 38 -2.96 2.17 14.98
CA LYS A 38 -1.92 2.91 15.68
C LYS A 38 -1.55 4.21 14.95
N LEU A 39 -1.47 4.16 13.62
CA LEU A 39 -1.12 5.31 12.77
C LEU A 39 -2.26 6.33 12.70
N LYS A 40 -3.50 5.90 12.45
CA LYS A 40 -4.64 6.77 12.17
C LYS A 40 -4.94 7.78 13.28
N ASN A 41 -4.65 7.42 14.53
CA ASN A 41 -4.93 8.29 15.68
C ASN A 41 -4.06 9.55 15.69
N ASN A 42 -2.93 9.54 14.97
CA ASN A 42 -2.01 10.66 14.88
C ASN A 42 -2.24 11.53 13.63
N PHE A 43 -3.09 11.10 12.71
CA PHE A 43 -3.31 11.74 11.42
C PHE A 43 -4.79 12.10 11.25
N ILE A 44 -5.15 13.24 11.83
CA ILE A 44 -6.45 13.88 11.63
C ILE A 44 -6.26 14.99 10.60
N PRO A 45 -6.89 14.91 9.41
CA PRO A 45 -6.76 15.96 8.40
C PRO A 45 -7.21 17.32 8.96
N SER A 46 -6.50 18.38 8.56
CA SER A 46 -6.91 19.75 8.82
C SER A 46 -8.30 20.02 8.26
N LYS A 47 -9.04 20.96 8.86
CA LYS A 47 -10.29 21.48 8.28
C LYS A 47 -10.03 22.49 7.17
N GLU A 48 -8.83 23.05 7.14
CA GLU A 48 -8.40 23.92 6.06
C GLU A 48 -7.95 23.07 4.88
N ILE A 49 -8.68 23.19 3.77
CA ILE A 49 -8.52 22.30 2.61
C ILE A 49 -7.11 22.38 2.01
N GLY A 50 -6.49 23.58 1.96
CA GLY A 50 -5.12 23.74 1.46
C GLY A 50 -4.12 22.93 2.26
N ILE A 51 -4.14 23.08 3.59
CA ILE A 51 -3.27 22.33 4.50
C ILE A 51 -3.54 20.82 4.43
N ALA A 52 -4.80 20.41 4.25
CA ALA A 52 -5.15 19.01 4.09
C ALA A 52 -4.56 18.42 2.79
N PHE A 53 -4.63 19.15 1.67
CA PHE A 53 -4.01 18.75 0.41
C PHE A 53 -2.49 18.65 0.52
N GLU A 54 -1.82 19.65 1.10
CA GLU A 54 -0.36 19.61 1.30
C GLU A 54 0.07 18.40 2.15
N SER A 55 -0.69 18.10 3.22
CA SER A 55 -0.43 16.93 4.07
C SER A 55 -0.63 15.61 3.32
N PHE A 56 -1.67 15.54 2.48
CA PHE A 56 -1.93 14.37 1.64
C PHE A 56 -0.85 14.16 0.57
N GLU A 57 -0.39 15.24 -0.07
CA GLU A 57 0.72 15.19 -1.03
C GLU A 57 1.99 14.65 -0.37
N GLY A 58 2.34 15.13 0.83
CA GLY A 58 3.48 14.59 1.57
C GLY A 58 3.36 13.10 1.86
N LEU A 59 2.19 12.63 2.32
CA LEU A 59 1.95 11.20 2.54
C LEU A 59 2.06 10.37 1.26
N MET A 60 1.59 10.90 0.13
CA MET A 60 1.70 10.25 -1.17
C MET A 60 3.16 10.21 -1.67
N GLU A 61 3.94 11.27 -1.45
CA GLU A 61 5.36 11.32 -1.77
C GLU A 61 6.16 10.30 -0.97
N ASP A 62 5.91 10.21 0.35
CA ASP A 62 6.54 9.24 1.23
C ASP A 62 6.24 7.81 0.80
N LEU A 63 4.97 7.50 0.52
CA LEU A 63 4.55 6.18 0.06
C LEU A 63 5.17 5.83 -1.30
N ARG A 64 5.25 6.79 -2.22
CA ARG A 64 5.88 6.62 -3.53
C ARG A 64 7.38 6.38 -3.39
N TYR A 65 8.05 7.09 -2.48
CA TYR A 65 9.46 6.86 -2.18
C TYR A 65 9.68 5.47 -1.61
N GLU A 66 8.86 5.03 -0.66
CA GLU A 66 8.92 3.68 -0.10
C GLU A 66 8.74 2.62 -1.20
N CYS A 67 7.69 2.74 -2.01
CA CYS A 67 7.38 1.82 -3.12
C CYS A 67 8.53 1.70 -4.14
N ASN A 68 9.15 2.82 -4.53
CA ASN A 68 10.24 2.82 -5.52
C ASN A 68 11.53 2.15 -5.01
N ASN A 69 11.67 2.03 -3.69
CA ASN A 69 12.83 1.39 -3.05
C ASN A 69 12.56 -0.09 -2.72
N LEU A 70 11.34 -0.60 -2.96
CA LEU A 70 11.04 -2.01 -2.78
C LEU A 70 11.69 -2.84 -3.89
N ARG A 71 12.19 -4.02 -3.50
CA ARG A 71 12.65 -5.02 -4.46
C ARG A 71 11.46 -5.62 -5.22
N SER A 72 11.71 -6.10 -6.44
CA SER A 72 10.68 -6.77 -7.25
C SER A 72 10.07 -8.02 -6.60
N ASP A 73 10.81 -8.67 -5.70
CA ASP A 73 10.38 -9.86 -4.95
C ASP A 73 9.90 -9.55 -3.52
N TRP A 74 9.79 -8.27 -3.15
CA TRP A 74 9.56 -7.83 -1.77
C TRP A 74 8.31 -8.45 -1.14
N ILE A 75 7.25 -8.66 -1.92
CA ILE A 75 6.00 -9.27 -1.44
C ILE A 75 6.25 -10.65 -0.78
N SER A 76 7.15 -11.44 -1.38
CA SER A 76 7.46 -12.81 -0.96
C SER A 76 8.56 -12.88 0.10
N VAL A 77 9.44 -11.88 0.17
CA VAL A 77 10.62 -11.91 1.06
C VAL A 77 10.52 -10.98 2.27
N SER A 78 9.56 -10.06 2.29
CA SER A 78 9.30 -9.18 3.42
C SER A 78 8.91 -9.97 4.66
N SER A 79 9.32 -9.49 5.84
CA SER A 79 8.74 -9.95 7.09
C SER A 79 7.26 -9.56 7.18
N ASP A 80 6.49 -10.29 7.96
CA ASP A 80 5.10 -9.96 8.29
C ASP A 80 4.94 -8.54 8.86
N GLY A 81 5.95 -8.10 9.62
CA GLY A 81 6.03 -6.75 10.17
C GLY A 81 6.17 -5.69 9.08
N GLU A 82 7.18 -5.82 8.20
CA GLU A 82 7.40 -4.89 7.09
C GLU A 82 6.19 -4.84 6.15
N TYR A 83 5.62 -6.00 5.82
CA TYR A 83 4.42 -6.08 5.00
C TYR A 83 3.24 -5.33 5.61
N SER A 84 2.98 -5.57 6.89
CA SER A 84 1.87 -4.94 7.60
C SER A 84 2.07 -3.45 7.84
N ASP A 85 3.32 -3.01 8.04
CA ASP A 85 3.65 -1.58 8.17
C ASP A 85 3.42 -0.86 6.84
N TYR A 86 3.87 -1.42 5.71
CA TYR A 86 3.65 -0.87 4.38
C TYR A 86 2.15 -0.79 4.02
N LEU A 87 1.39 -1.87 4.21
CA LEU A 87 -0.05 -1.84 3.98
C LEU A 87 -0.78 -0.90 4.95
N GLY A 88 -0.29 -0.76 6.17
CA GLY A 88 -0.77 0.23 7.14
C GLY A 88 -0.60 1.66 6.64
N ASN A 89 0.54 1.98 6.01
CA ASN A 89 0.79 3.27 5.38
C ASN A 89 -0.15 3.52 4.20
N ILE A 90 -0.36 2.53 3.32
CA ILE A 90 -1.33 2.63 2.23
C ILE A 90 -2.74 2.93 2.78
N ALA A 91 -3.19 2.16 3.77
CA ALA A 91 -4.49 2.36 4.40
C ALA A 91 -4.63 3.74 5.05
N LEU A 92 -3.54 4.28 5.62
CA LEU A 92 -3.50 5.63 6.17
C LEU A 92 -3.75 6.69 5.10
N VAL A 93 -3.03 6.62 3.98
CA VAL A 93 -3.18 7.54 2.85
C VAL A 93 -4.60 7.49 2.28
N MET A 94 -5.14 6.28 2.08
CA MET A 94 -6.52 6.10 1.60
C MET A 94 -7.54 6.68 2.58
N ASN A 95 -7.39 6.43 3.88
CA ASN A 95 -8.26 7.00 4.91
C ASN A 95 -8.18 8.53 4.94
N PHE A 96 -6.98 9.10 4.73
CA PHE A 96 -6.79 10.54 4.66
C PHE A 96 -7.55 11.14 3.47
N ALA A 97 -7.39 10.58 2.27
CA ALA A 97 -8.12 11.00 1.06
C ALA A 97 -9.64 10.90 1.24
N CYS A 98 -10.11 9.78 1.78
CA CYS A 98 -11.51 9.57 2.13
C CYS A 98 -12.06 10.67 3.04
N GLN A 99 -11.33 11.04 4.09
CA GLN A 99 -11.74 12.09 5.01
C GLN A 99 -11.71 13.49 4.38
N MET A 100 -10.84 13.75 3.41
CA MET A 100 -10.85 15.03 2.68
C MET A 100 -12.09 15.19 1.79
N VAL A 101 -12.57 14.10 1.19
CA VAL A 101 -13.73 14.11 0.27
C VAL A 101 -15.06 14.06 1.03
N MET A 102 -15.13 13.30 2.12
CA MET A 102 -16.38 13.07 2.85
C MET A 102 -16.70 14.14 3.91
N ARG A 103 -15.76 15.03 4.23
CA ARG A 103 -15.96 16.15 5.15
C ARG A 103 -16.46 17.38 4.40
#